data_AF-A0A6G5RHE8-F1
#
_entry.id   AF-A0A6G5RHE8-F1
#
_cell.length_a   1.000
_cell.length_b   1.000
_cell.length_c   1.000
_cell.angle_alpha   90.00
_cell.angle_beta   90.00
_cell.angle_gamma   90.00
#
_symmetry.space_group_name_H-M   'P 1'
#
loop_
_entity.id
_entity.type
_entity.pdbx_description
1 polymer ?
#
loop_
_entity_poly.entity_id
_entity_poly.type
_entity_poly.pdbx_seq_one_letter_code
_entity_poly.pdbx_strand_id
1 'polypeptide(L)'
;MSRASYLAFLEQAHLMGVEYRQTPEILRTEDQEQRRARLEEHRARLREAFGSFRHTCQVATVHARSSKAIEACDHVFAASRTVYITLGDIAEGATNASAFYAALDHYWSAVQELGKAVRLEEP
;
A
#
# COMPACT_ATOMS: atom_id res chain seq x y z
N MET A 1 -14.68 -19.04 -5.89
CA MET A 1 -14.40 -18.35 -4.61
C MET A 1 -13.07 -17.60 -4.64
N SER A 2 -11.94 -18.18 -5.07
CA SER A 2 -10.63 -17.51 -5.10
C SER A 2 -10.61 -16.16 -5.85
N ARG A 3 -11.22 -16.11 -7.05
CA ARG A 3 -11.26 -14.88 -7.87
C ARG A 3 -11.91 -13.69 -7.15
N ALA A 4 -13.00 -13.92 -6.41
CA ALA A 4 -13.67 -12.86 -5.67
C ALA A 4 -12.79 -12.28 -4.55
N SER A 5 -12.02 -13.14 -3.87
CA SER A 5 -11.08 -12.71 -2.83
C SER A 5 -9.92 -11.90 -3.39
N TYR A 6 -9.39 -12.28 -4.55
CA TYR A 6 -8.35 -11.49 -5.22
C TYR A 6 -8.86 -10.14 -5.72
N LEU A 7 -10.08 -10.10 -6.28
CA LEU A 7 -10.69 -8.84 -6.70
C LEU A 7 -10.91 -7.91 -5.51
N ALA A 8 -11.43 -8.43 -4.39
CA ALA A 8 -11.60 -7.65 -3.16
C ALA A 8 -10.26 -7.11 -2.65
N PHE A 9 -9.19 -7.91 -2.69
CA PHE A 9 -7.87 -7.44 -2.27
C PHE A 9 -7.28 -6.39 -3.22
N LEU A 10 -7.39 -6.59 -4.54
CA LEU A 10 -6.95 -5.61 -5.54
C LEU A 10 -7.73 -4.30 -5.43
N GLU A 11 -9.02 -4.36 -5.13
CA GLU A 11 -9.85 -3.18 -4.87
C GLU A 11 -9.39 -2.43 -3.62
N GLN A 12 -9.17 -3.12 -2.51
CA GLN A 12 -8.63 -2.50 -1.29
C GLN A 12 -7.22 -1.95 -1.49
N ALA A 13 -6.37 -2.62 -2.28
CA ALA A 13 -5.07 -2.10 -2.67
C ALA A 13 -5.22 -0.81 -3.50
N HIS A 14 -6.14 -0.78 -4.45
CA HIS A 14 -6.42 0.44 -5.20
C HIS A 14 -6.85 1.60 -4.29
N LEU A 15 -7.73 1.35 -3.33
CA LEU A 15 -8.18 2.36 -2.36
C LEU A 15 -7.02 2.88 -1.48
N MET A 16 -6.16 1.99 -0.98
CA MET A 16 -4.93 2.39 -0.28
C MET A 16 -4.04 3.28 -1.17
N GLY A 17 -3.89 2.92 -2.44
CA GLY A 17 -3.14 3.70 -3.42
C GLY A 17 -3.78 5.06 -3.74
N VAL A 18 -5.11 5.20 -3.66
CA VAL A 18 -5.81 6.49 -3.77
C VAL A 18 -5.49 7.36 -2.57
N GLU A 19 -5.49 6.81 -1.35
CA GLU A 19 -5.09 7.56 -0.16
C GLU A 19 -3.64 8.07 -0.26
N TYR A 20 -2.70 7.24 -0.73
CA TYR A 20 -1.31 7.67 -0.94
C TYR A 20 -1.18 8.86 -1.92
N ARG A 21 -2.09 9.03 -2.88
CA ARG A 21 -2.04 10.17 -3.81
C ARG A 21 -2.30 11.52 -3.13
N GLN A 22 -2.80 11.56 -1.90
CA GLN A 22 -2.92 12.80 -1.12
C GLN A 22 -1.56 13.26 -0.55
N THR A 23 -0.57 12.37 -0.45
CA THR A 23 0.72 12.66 0.19
C THR A 23 1.52 13.78 -0.49
N PRO A 24 1.65 13.86 -1.84
CA PRO A 24 2.47 14.88 -2.50
C PRO A 24 2.10 16.32 -2.14
N GLU A 25 0.81 16.63 -1.95
CA GLU A 25 0.37 17.96 -1.52
C GLU A 25 0.82 18.29 -0.09
N ILE A 26 0.81 17.29 0.79
CA ILE A 26 1.29 17.45 2.17
C ILE A 26 2.80 17.71 2.16
N LEU A 27 3.56 16.94 1.37
CA LEU A 27 5.02 17.06 1.28
C LEU A 27 5.50 18.40 0.72
N ARG A 28 4.68 19.08 -0.08
CA ARG A 28 4.97 20.43 -0.61
C ARG A 28 4.77 21.55 0.41
N THR A 29 4.24 21.27 1.61
CA THR A 29 4.11 22.26 2.68
C THR A 29 5.51 22.71 3.12
N GLU A 30 5.81 24.01 3.00
CA GLU A 30 7.12 24.57 3.35
C GLU A 30 7.37 24.56 4.85
N ASP A 31 6.34 24.94 5.63
CA ASP A 31 6.38 24.91 7.09
C ASP A 31 6.54 23.47 7.60
N GLN A 32 7.63 23.22 8.32
CA GLN A 32 8.00 21.89 8.79
C GLN A 32 7.04 21.36 9.86
N GLU A 33 6.55 22.22 10.76
CA GLU A 33 5.66 21.83 11.85
C GLU A 33 4.26 21.51 11.29
N GLN A 34 3.77 22.36 10.38
CA GLN A 34 2.52 22.14 9.68
C GLN A 34 2.59 20.89 8.79
N ARG A 35 3.70 20.67 8.08
CA ARG A 35 3.90 19.46 7.27
C ARG A 35 3.85 18.21 8.15
N ARG A 36 4.53 18.22 9.30
CA ARG A 36 4.55 17.11 10.24
C ARG A 36 3.14 16.80 10.76
N ALA A 37 2.40 17.81 11.24
CA ALA A 37 1.04 17.62 11.74
C ALA A 37 0.11 17.01 10.66
N ARG A 38 0.17 17.54 9.43
CA ARG A 38 -0.61 17.01 8.31
C ARG A 38 -0.22 15.57 7.92
N LEU A 39 1.06 15.22 8.00
CA LEU A 39 1.52 13.84 7.79
C LEU A 39 1.02 12.91 8.88
N GLU A 40 1.04 13.33 10.14
CA GLU A 40 0.51 12.53 11.27
C GLU A 40 -0.99 12.27 11.11
N GLU A 41 -1.78 13.29 10.79
CA GLU A 41 -3.21 13.14 10.47
C GLU A 41 -3.46 12.21 9.27
N HIS A 42 -2.66 12.36 8.20
CA HIS A 42 -2.79 11.51 7.03
C HIS A 42 -2.45 10.05 7.35
N ARG A 43 -1.42 9.81 8.17
CA ARG A 43 -1.06 8.47 8.65
C ARG A 43 -2.17 7.85 9.51
N ALA A 44 -2.90 8.64 10.30
CA ALA A 44 -4.06 8.16 11.03
C ALA A 44 -5.16 7.65 10.09
N ARG A 45 -5.50 8.40 9.03
CA ARG A 45 -6.46 7.96 8.00
C ARG A 45 -5.99 6.70 7.27
N LEU A 46 -4.71 6.63 6.91
CA LEU A 46 -4.12 5.44 6.30
C LEU A 46 -4.24 4.21 7.22
N ARG A 47 -4.09 4.39 8.53
CA ARG A 47 -4.23 3.31 9.51
C ARG A 47 -5.66 2.77 9.58
N GLU A 48 -6.66 3.63 9.42
CA GLU A 48 -8.08 3.20 9.35
C GLU A 48 -8.34 2.36 8.10
N ALA A 49 -7.88 2.82 6.93
CA ALA A 49 -7.99 2.07 5.67
C ALA A 49 -7.20 0.75 5.70
N PHE A 50 -6.09 0.70 6.46
CA PHE A 50 -5.22 -0.48 6.56
C PHE A 50 -5.93 -1.72 7.13
N GLY A 51 -6.97 -1.55 7.95
CA GLY A 51 -7.72 -2.67 8.54
C GLY A 51 -8.37 -3.55 7.47
N SER A 52 -9.16 -2.93 6.58
CA SER A 52 -9.82 -3.61 5.47
C SER A 52 -8.82 -4.16 4.45
N PHE A 53 -7.75 -3.41 4.17
CA PHE A 53 -6.66 -3.86 3.30
C PHE A 53 -5.96 -5.12 3.85
N ARG A 54 -5.58 -5.12 5.13
CA ARG A 54 -4.97 -6.28 5.78
C ARG A 54 -5.89 -7.50 5.76
N HIS A 55 -7.17 -7.29 6.08
CA HIS A 55 -8.14 -8.38 6.11
C HIS A 55 -8.28 -9.05 4.73
N THR A 56 -8.46 -8.25 3.68
CA THR A 56 -8.61 -8.78 2.32
C THR A 56 -7.33 -9.45 1.81
N CYS A 57 -6.14 -8.95 2.18
CA CYS A 57 -4.87 -9.64 1.92
C CYS A 57 -4.86 -11.05 2.54
N GLN A 58 -5.21 -11.18 3.82
CA GLN A 58 -5.21 -12.47 4.51
C GLN A 58 -6.18 -13.46 3.85
N VAL A 59 -7.37 -13.01 3.47
CA VAL A 59 -8.37 -13.83 2.78
C VAL A 59 -7.87 -14.26 1.39
N ALA A 60 -7.24 -13.35 0.64
CA ALA A 60 -6.66 -13.66 -0.67
C ALA A 60 -5.53 -14.70 -0.56
N THR A 61 -4.63 -14.54 0.42
CA THR A 61 -3.55 -15.50 0.69
C THR A 61 -4.08 -16.89 1.05
N VAL A 62 -5.13 -16.98 1.88
CA VAL A 62 -5.75 -18.27 2.25
C VAL A 62 -6.38 -18.98 1.04
N HIS A 63 -6.92 -18.23 0.08
CA HIS A 63 -7.54 -18.79 -1.12
C HIS A 63 -6.58 -19.02 -2.29
N ALA A 64 -5.30 -18.71 -2.10
CA ALA A 64 -4.30 -18.87 -3.15
C ALA A 64 -3.98 -20.32 -3.44
N ARG A 65 -3.82 -20.65 -4.72
CA ARG A 65 -3.57 -22.01 -5.20
C ARG A 65 -2.12 -22.27 -5.58
N SER A 66 -1.30 -21.22 -5.64
CA SER A 66 0.11 -21.26 -6.00
C SER A 66 0.94 -20.44 -5.02
N SER A 67 2.20 -20.85 -4.82
CA SER A 67 3.15 -20.07 -4.03
C SER A 67 3.37 -18.67 -4.61
N LYS A 68 3.34 -18.54 -5.94
CA LYS A 68 3.49 -17.25 -6.64
C LYS A 68 2.41 -16.24 -6.27
N ALA A 69 1.16 -16.67 -6.13
CA ALA A 69 0.09 -15.75 -5.73
C ALA A 69 0.15 -15.39 -4.25
N ILE A 70 0.60 -16.32 -3.39
CA ILE A 70 0.88 -16.05 -1.97
C ILE A 70 1.97 -14.99 -1.86
N GLU A 71 3.12 -15.22 -2.50
CA GLU A 71 4.26 -14.30 -2.53
C GLU A 71 3.85 -12.92 -3.06
N ALA A 72 3.03 -12.87 -4.12
CA ALA A 72 2.55 -11.60 -4.65
C ALA A 72 1.61 -10.86 -3.69
N CYS A 73 0.78 -11.58 -2.92
CA CYS A 73 -0.05 -10.94 -1.90
C CYS A 73 0.80 -10.34 -0.78
N ASP A 74 1.78 -11.11 -0.30
CA ASP A 74 2.71 -10.67 0.74
C ASP A 74 3.55 -9.49 0.26
N HIS A 75 3.95 -9.47 -1.02
CA HIS A 75 4.70 -8.38 -1.62
C HIS A 75 3.89 -7.07 -1.64
N VAL A 76 2.61 -7.11 -2.01
CA VAL A 76 1.71 -5.94 -1.96
C VAL A 76 1.56 -5.41 -0.54
N PHE A 77 1.37 -6.31 0.43
CA PHE A 77 1.26 -5.94 1.84
C PHE A 77 2.55 -5.31 2.37
N ALA A 78 3.71 -5.91 2.07
CA ALA A 78 5.02 -5.40 2.47
C ALA A 78 5.29 -4.02 1.85
N ALA A 79 5.02 -3.84 0.56
CA ALA A 79 5.23 -2.56 -0.11
C ALA A 79 4.32 -1.46 0.46
N SER A 80 3.06 -1.76 0.76
CA SER A 80 2.14 -0.83 1.44
C SER A 80 2.67 -0.41 2.82
N ARG A 81 3.19 -1.36 3.60
CA ARG A 81 3.81 -1.07 4.89
C ARG A 81 5.05 -0.18 4.75
N THR A 82 5.88 -0.41 3.73
CA THR A 82 7.05 0.43 3.43
C THR A 82 6.63 1.88 3.20
N VAL A 83 5.59 2.13 2.38
CA VAL A 83 5.06 3.49 2.17
C VAL A 83 4.69 4.14 3.51
N TYR A 84 3.95 3.43 4.36
CA TYR A 84 3.53 3.96 5.68
C TYR A 84 4.71 4.30 6.61
N ILE A 85 5.75 3.46 6.63
CA ILE A 85 6.97 3.69 7.42
C ILE A 85 7.70 4.92 6.88
N THR A 86 7.90 5.01 5.57
CA THR A 86 8.57 6.14 4.92
C THR A 86 7.87 7.47 5.21
N LEU A 87 6.54 7.51 5.27
CA LEU A 87 5.82 8.72 5.68
C LEU A 87 6.18 9.17 7.10
N GLY A 88 6.43 8.22 8.01
CA GLY A 88 6.90 8.51 9.36
C GLY A 88 8.33 9.04 9.38
N ASP A 89 9.23 8.38 8.67
CA ASP A 89 10.61 8.80 8.56
C ASP A 89 10.73 10.22 7.98
N ILE A 90 9.87 10.57 7.01
CA ILE A 90 9.79 11.94 6.46
C ILE A 90 9.28 12.93 7.52
N ALA A 91 8.24 12.57 8.28
CA ALA A 91 7.69 13.43 9.33
C ALA A 91 8.71 13.71 10.44
N GLU A 92 9.59 12.75 10.73
CA GLU A 92 10.69 12.84 11.69
C GLU A 92 11.96 13.50 11.11
N GLY A 93 12.00 13.76 9.79
CA GLY A 93 13.16 14.32 9.10
C GLY A 93 14.31 13.33 8.89
N ALA A 94 14.08 12.03 9.12
CA ALA A 94 15.06 10.96 8.90
C ALA A 94 15.29 10.67 7.41
N THR A 95 14.32 10.99 6.55
CA THR A 95 14.45 10.91 5.09
C THR A 95 13.71 12.04 4.39
N ASN A 96 13.83 12.12 3.07
CA ASN A 96 13.22 13.17 2.25
C ASN A 96 12.08 12.64 1.37
N ALA A 97 11.37 13.56 0.71
CA ALA A 97 10.21 13.26 -0.11
C ALA A 97 10.46 12.28 -1.27
N SER A 98 11.70 12.16 -1.79
CA SER A 98 12.00 11.23 -2.89
C SER A 98 11.81 9.77 -2.47
N ALA A 99 12.05 9.44 -1.19
CA ALA A 99 11.84 8.11 -0.65
C ALA A 99 10.37 7.67 -0.74
N PHE A 100 9.43 8.60 -0.55
CA PHE A 100 8.00 8.31 -0.70
C PHE A 100 7.67 7.89 -2.14
N TYR A 101 8.14 8.61 -3.14
CA TYR A 101 7.85 8.28 -4.54
C TYR A 101 8.44 6.92 -4.94
N ALA A 102 9.66 6.61 -4.49
CA ALA A 102 10.25 5.29 -4.70
C ALA A 102 9.43 4.16 -4.03
N ALA A 103 8.98 4.38 -2.79
CA ALA A 103 8.12 3.42 -2.09
C ALA A 103 6.75 3.24 -2.79
N LEU A 104 6.18 4.32 -3.32
CA LEU A 104 4.91 4.29 -4.05
C LEU A 104 5.03 3.56 -5.40
N ASP A 105 6.13 3.75 -6.12
CA ASP A 105 6.40 3.03 -7.37
C ASP A 105 6.55 1.52 -7.10
N HIS A 106 7.29 1.15 -6.06
CA HIS A 106 7.39 -0.25 -5.62
C HIS A 106 6.03 -0.84 -5.25
N TYR A 107 5.19 -0.08 -4.57
CA TYR A 107 3.82 -0.49 -4.23
C TYR A 107 3.00 -0.81 -5.48
N TRP A 108 2.98 0.08 -6.48
CA TRP A 108 2.24 -0.16 -7.71
C TRP A 108 2.82 -1.31 -8.54
N SER A 109 4.13 -1.49 -8.54
CA SER A 109 4.77 -2.66 -9.16
C SER A 109 4.27 -3.96 -8.54
N ALA A 110 4.24 -4.05 -7.19
CA ALA A 110 3.73 -5.22 -6.49
C ALA A 110 2.25 -5.49 -6.81
N VAL A 111 1.41 -4.45 -6.89
CA VAL A 111 -0.01 -4.60 -7.26
C VAL A 111 -0.15 -5.16 -8.68
N GLN A 112 0.68 -4.71 -9.63
CA GLN A 112 0.68 -5.24 -10.99
C GLN A 112 1.16 -6.70 -11.05
N GLU A 113 2.17 -7.06 -10.26
CA GLU A 113 2.67 -8.43 -10.13
C GLU A 113 1.60 -9.37 -9.58
N LEU A 114 0.85 -8.96 -8.56
CA LEU A 114 -0.31 -9.70 -8.06
C LEU A 114 -1.34 -9.94 -9.17
N GLY A 115 -1.69 -8.90 -9.93
CA GLY A 115 -2.61 -9.04 -11.06
C GLY A 115 -2.11 -10.01 -12.15
N LYS A 116 -0.79 -10.15 -12.34
CA LYS A 116 -0.20 -11.15 -13.24
C LYS A 116 -0.24 -12.56 -12.63
N ALA A 117 0.13 -12.70 -11.36
CA ALA A 117 0.17 -13.97 -10.64
C ALA A 117 -1.22 -14.62 -10.57
N VAL A 118 -2.25 -13.84 -10.24
CA VAL A 118 -3.63 -14.33 -10.11
C VAL A 118 -4.20 -14.80 -11.46
N ARG A 119 -3.85 -14.13 -12.56
CA ARG A 119 -4.27 -14.56 -13.91
C ARG A 119 -3.68 -15.91 -14.32
N LEU A 120 -2.51 -16.27 -13.80
CA LEU A 120 -1.87 -17.56 -14.05
C LEU A 120 -2.45 -18.70 -13.20
N GLU A 121 -3.26 -18.38 -12.18
CA GLU A 121 -4.02 -19.38 -11.43
C GLU A 121 -5.38 -19.72 -12.06
N GLU A 122 -5.81 -18.97 -13.09
CA GLU A 122 -7.02 -19.30 -13.84
C GLU A 122 -6.75 -20.52 -14.74
N PRO A 123 -7.48 -21.64 -14.58
CA PRO A 123 -7.47 -22.74 -15.55
C PRO A 123 -8.20 -22.38 -16.84
#